data_AF-A0A920D478-F1
#
_entry.id   AF-A0A920D478-F1
#
_cell.length_a   1.000
_cell.length_b   1.000
_cell.length_c   1.000
_cell.angle_alpha   90.00
_cell.angle_beta   90.00
_cell.angle_gamma   90.00
#
_symmetry.space_group_name_H-M   'P 1'
#
loop_
_entity.id
_entity.type
_entity.pdbx_description
1 polymer ?
#
loop_
_entity_poly.entity_id
_entity_poly.type
_entity_poly.pdbx_seq_one_letter_code
_entity_poly.pdbx_strand_id
1 'polypeptide(L)' 'MKKSRKRSRAYYRHHRRRVIQRKNKIAKQLGWNERYAGKFAKGKVHCSCYYCRKKTKYLGLPKSDLVRMQRMDNLDDWV' A
#
# COMPACT_ATOMS: atom_id res chain seq x y z
N MET A 1 -20.50 -10.36 18.41
CA MET A 1 -19.91 -10.70 17.09
C MET A 1 -19.78 -9.44 16.23
N LYS A 2 -18.57 -8.86 16.06
CA LYS A 2 -18.39 -7.64 15.23
C LYS A 2 -18.67 -7.98 13.77
N LYS A 3 -19.78 -7.45 13.22
CA LYS A 3 -20.16 -7.62 11.80
C LYS A 3 -19.05 -7.00 10.94
N SER A 4 -18.25 -7.84 10.28
CA SER A 4 -17.26 -7.40 9.31
C SER A 4 -17.95 -6.58 8.23
N ARG A 5 -17.76 -5.25 8.25
CA ARG A 5 -18.29 -4.35 7.22
C ARG A 5 -17.55 -4.71 5.93
N LYS A 6 -18.14 -5.62 5.14
CA LYS A 6 -17.58 -6.04 3.85
C LYS A 6 -17.34 -4.77 3.03
N ARG A 7 -16.10 -4.55 2.62
CA ARG A 7 -15.73 -3.33 1.87
C ARG A 7 -16.48 -3.31 0.55
N SER A 8 -16.85 -2.12 0.07
CA SER A 8 -17.62 -1.99 -1.17
C SER A 8 -16.85 -2.51 -2.40
N ARG A 9 -17.57 -2.89 -3.45
CA ARG A 9 -16.94 -3.27 -4.73
C ARG A 9 -16.08 -2.13 -5.30
N ALA A 10 -16.51 -0.88 -5.08
CA ALA A 10 -15.74 0.32 -5.44
C ALA A 10 -14.38 0.36 -4.72
N TYR A 11 -14.33 0.02 -3.43
CA TYR A 11 -13.07 -0.07 -2.68
C TYR A 11 -12.10 -1.06 -3.31
N TYR A 12 -12.56 -2.27 -3.67
CA TYR A 12 -11.70 -3.28 -4.29
C TYR A 12 -11.16 -2.84 -5.65
N ARG A 13 -11.99 -2.18 -6.48
CA ARG A 13 -11.57 -1.60 -7.77
C ARG A 13 -10.50 -0.52 -7.57
N HIS A 14 -10.74 0.40 -6.65
CA HIS A 14 -9.78 1.45 -6.30
C HIS A 14 -8.46 0.85 -5.78
N HIS A 15 -8.53 -0.13 -4.87
CA HIS A 15 -7.35 -0.83 -4.36
C HIS A 15 -6.56 -1.50 -5.48
N ARG A 16 -7.24 -2.21 -6.40
CA ARG A 16 -6.60 -2.86 -7.57
C ARG A 16 -5.88 -1.83 -8.45
N ARG A 17 -6.53 -0.70 -8.74
CA ARG A 17 -5.93 0.40 -9.54
C ARG A 17 -4.67 0.95 -8.89
N ARG A 18 -4.70 1.23 -7.58
CA ARG A 18 -3.52 1.72 -6.84
C ARG A 18 -2.36 0.72 -6.86
N VAL A 19 -2.63 -0.57 -6.74
CA VAL A 19 -1.61 -1.62 -6.81
C VAL A 19 -0.96 -1.68 -8.20
N ILE A 20 -1.76 -1.65 -9.27
CA ILE A 20 -1.28 -1.63 -10.65
C ILE A 20 -0.40 -0.41 -10.90
N GLN A 21 -0.86 0.80 -10.54
CA GLN A 21 -0.12 2.04 -10.75
C GLN A 21 1.24 2.02 -10.05
N ARG A 22 1.28 1.53 -8.80
CA ARG A 22 2.54 1.41 -8.05
C ARG A 22 3.51 0.45 -8.74
N LYS A 23 3.05 -0.75 -9.09
CA LYS A 23 3.90 -1.76 -9.74
C LYS A 23 4.38 -1.27 -11.10
N ASN A 24 3.55 -0.56 -11.86
CA ASN A 24 3.93 0.04 -13.12
C ASN A 24 5.02 1.11 -12.94
N LYS A 25 4.92 1.95 -11.89
CA LYS A 25 5.97 2.93 -11.55
C LYS A 25 7.31 2.25 -11.23
N ILE A 26 7.28 1.16 -10.46
CA ILE A 26 8.48 0.38 -10.13
C ILE A 26 9.06 -0.27 -11.39
N ALA A 27 8.22 -0.87 -12.23
CA ALA A 27 8.65 -1.49 -13.48
C ALA A 27 9.34 -0.47 -14.40
N LYS A 28 8.73 0.72 -14.58
CA LYS A 28 9.33 1.83 -15.34
C LYS A 28 10.69 2.27 -14.78
N GLN A 29 10.82 2.37 -13.46
CA GLN A 29 12.10 2.70 -12.81
C GLN A 29 13.19 1.65 -13.05
N LEU A 30 12.81 0.40 -13.29
CA LEU A 30 13.72 -0.72 -13.56
C LEU A 30 13.92 -0.97 -15.06
N GLY A 31 13.35 -0.14 -15.94
CA GLY A 31 13.37 -0.37 -17.39
C GLY A 31 12.51 -1.55 -17.85
N TRP A 32 11.67 -2.11 -16.98
CA TRP A 32 10.79 -3.21 -17.33
C TRP A 32 9.49 -2.66 -17.93
N ASN A 33 9.28 -2.95 -19.22
CA ASN A 33 8.04 -2.66 -19.93
C ASN A 33 7.15 -3.90 -19.99
N GLU A 34 5.91 -3.76 -19.53
CA GLU A 34 4.89 -4.81 -19.61
C GLU A 34 3.75 -4.35 -20.52
N ARG A 35 3.40 -5.18 -21.51
CA ARG A 35 2.38 -4.86 -22.52
C ARG A 35 0.99 -4.70 -21.92
N TYR A 36 0.70 -5.43 -20.84
CA TYR A 36 -0.62 -5.42 -20.20
C TYR A 36 -0.55 -5.03 -18.73
N ALA A 37 -1.08 -3.86 -18.39
CA ALA A 37 -1.18 -3.38 -17.00
C ALA A 37 -1.95 -4.35 -16.08
N GLY A 38 -2.83 -5.18 -16.65
CA GLY A 38 -3.55 -6.24 -15.93
C GLY A 38 -2.63 -7.28 -15.28
N LYS A 39 -1.40 -7.50 -15.78
CA LYS A 39 -0.43 -8.41 -15.14
C LYS A 39 0.00 -7.92 -13.76
N PHE A 40 0.08 -6.61 -13.57
CA PHE A 40 0.34 -6.02 -12.25
C PHE A 40 -0.83 -6.17 -11.28
N ALA A 41 -2.02 -6.53 -11.77
CA ALA A 41 -3.20 -6.69 -10.95
C ALA A 41 -3.24 -8.02 -10.17
N LYS A 42 -2.39 -9.00 -10.53
CA LYS A 42 -2.33 -10.30 -9.86
C LYS A 42 -1.79 -10.15 -8.44
N GLY A 43 -2.55 -10.71 -7.49
CA GLY A 43 -2.17 -11.04 -6.12
C GLY A 43 -1.79 -9.87 -5.22
N LYS A 44 -1.91 -10.09 -3.90
CA LYS A 44 -1.12 -9.35 -2.91
C LYS A 44 0.29 -9.24 -3.47
N VAL A 45 0.92 -8.08 -3.30
CA VAL A 45 2.37 -8.02 -3.36
C VAL A 45 2.87 -8.91 -2.22
N HIS A 46 2.94 -10.21 -2.46
CA HIS A 46 3.35 -11.23 -1.48
C HIS A 46 4.85 -11.15 -1.24
N CYS A 47 5.54 -10.29 -1.97
CA CYS A 47 6.97 -10.30 -1.96
C CYS A 47 7.43 -9.57 -0.68
N SER A 48 7.92 -10.38 0.25
CA SER A 48 9.22 -10.16 0.88
C SER A 48 10.28 -9.47 -0.02
N CYS A 49 10.07 -9.33 -1.34
CA CYS A 49 10.94 -8.61 -2.25
C CYS A 49 11.24 -7.19 -1.82
N TYR A 50 12.48 -6.84 -2.12
CA TYR A 50 13.13 -5.60 -1.76
C TYR A 50 12.30 -4.36 -2.14
N TYR A 51 11.79 -4.26 -3.37
CA TYR A 51 11.05 -3.07 -3.83
C TYR A 51 9.75 -2.79 -3.06
N CYS A 52 9.12 -3.84 -2.57
CA CYS A 52 7.86 -3.72 -1.87
C CYS A 52 8.06 -3.45 -0.40
N ARG A 53 9.07 -4.11 0.19
CA ARG A 53 9.61 -3.87 1.52
C ARG A 53 10.25 -2.48 1.65
N LYS A 54 10.79 -1.92 0.54
CA LYS A 54 11.35 -0.57 0.48
C LYS A 54 10.37 0.48 0.94
N LYS A 55 9.11 0.42 0.48
CA LYS A 55 8.06 1.35 0.91
C LYS A 55 7.64 1.18 2.37
N THR A 56 7.53 -0.07 2.85
CA THR A 56 6.86 -0.35 4.13
C THR A 56 7.82 -0.52 5.30
N LYS A 57 9.13 -0.71 5.04
CA LYS A 57 10.14 -1.00 6.07
C LYS A 57 11.43 -0.18 5.90
N TYR A 58 11.91 0.02 4.67
CA TYR A 58 13.23 0.68 4.48
C TYR A 58 13.17 2.21 4.30
N LEU A 59 12.09 2.75 3.74
CA LEU A 59 11.90 4.20 3.59
C LEU A 59 11.24 4.85 4.84
N GLY A 60 11.26 4.15 5.97
CA GLY A 60 10.55 4.54 7.18
C GLY A 60 9.08 4.11 7.21
N LEU A 61 8.38 4.56 8.25
CA LEU A 61 6.97 4.25 8.48
C LEU A 61 6.08 4.91 7.42
N PRO A 62 5.01 4.24 6.95
CA PRO A 62 4.07 4.88 6.05
C PRO A 62 3.39 6.06 6.73
N LYS A 63 3.00 7.09 5.96
CA LYS A 63 2.38 8.32 6.49
C LYS A 63 1.19 8.07 7.41
N SER A 64 0.41 7.01 7.18
CA SER A 64 -0.70 6.62 8.07
C SER A 64 -0.23 6.28 9.48
N ASP A 65 0.93 5.63 9.59
CA ASP A 65 1.48 5.17 10.86
C ASP A 65 2.13 6.34 11.59
N LEU A 66 2.81 7.25 10.87
CA LEU A 66 3.29 8.52 11.41
C LEU A 66 2.15 9.39 11.94
N VAL A 67 1.05 9.53 11.19
CA VAL A 67 -0.14 10.27 11.63
C VAL A 67 -0.80 9.59 12.83
N ARG A 68 -0.77 8.25 12.89
CA ARG A 68 -1.28 7.52 14.06
C ARG A 68 -0.41 7.78 15.28
N MET A 69 0.92 7.74 15.15
CA MET A 69 1.87 8.03 16.23
C MET A 69 1.69 9.45 16.76
N GLN A 70 1.66 10.46 15.87
CA GLN A 70 1.40 11.85 16.25
C GLN A 70 0.10 12.04 17.04
N ARG A 71 -0.95 11.25 16.73
CA ARG A 71 -2.19 11.30 17.49
C ARG A 71 -2.08 10.67 18.87
N MET A 72 -1.21 9.68 19.06
CA MET A 72 -0.99 9.06 20.37
C MET A 72 -0.09 9.95 21.22
N ASP A 73 0.97 10.53 20.64
CA ASP A 73 1.86 11.46 21.34
C ASP A 73 1.08 12.70 21.83
N ASN A 74 0.23 13.29 20.98
CA ASN A 74 -0.67 14.39 21.37
C ASN A 74 -1.71 13.99 22.44
N LEU A 75 -1.90 12.71 22.72
CA LEU A 75 -2.83 12.21 23.75
C LEU A 75 -2.12 12.10 25.11
N ASP A 76 -0.82 11.82 25.11
CA ASP A 76 0.01 11.81 26.31
C ASP A 76 0.35 13.24 26.80
N ASP A 77 0.43 14.23 25.89
CA ASP A 77 0.66 15.65 26.24
C ASP A 77 -0.55 16.35 26.92
N TRP A 78 -1.72 15.69 26.96
CA TRP A 78 -2.96 16.19 27.60
C TRP A 78 -3.31 15.49 28.93
N VAL A 79 -2.41 14.63 29.43
CA VAL A 79 -2.50 13.95 30.74
C VAL A 79 -1.46 14.54 31.69
#